data_AF-A0A9Q1CTX6-F1
#
_entry.id   AF-A0A9Q1CTX6-F1
#
_cell.length_a   1.000
_cell.length_b   1.000
_cell.length_c   1.000
_cell.angle_alpha   90.00
_cell.angle_beta   90.00
_cell.angle_gamma   90.00
#
_symmetry.space_group_name_H-M   'P 1'
#
loop_
_entity.id
_entity.type
_entity.pdbx_description
1 polymer ?
#
loop_
_entity_poly.entity_id
_entity_poly.type
_entity_poly.pdbx_seq_one_letter_code
_entity_poly.pdbx_strand_id
1 'polypeptide(L)'
;MQKAILAVLYHSVMLSDNNVRHQYCPDGIESWCAFKRDPTKIFKTQPHHLQPVFLEFLLPIFQRLSDPVLLRRCLAGYTQNQNESLNSLVWLRAPKHKHRGARSIELAVILTILQFSKGSSAKHGIMARLNIPPGDFSLVGSAIKDKTRINKAKRVEAAEMKKRREKKRQGKKKLEELWQQQEGVSYESGGFNELDIPSTSAQTSAKKKKKTSH
;
A
#
# COMPACT_ATOMS: atom_id res chain seq x y z
N MET A 1 -2.91 17.02 -7.48
CA MET A 1 -3.55 15.95 -6.69
C MET A 1 -5.03 16.21 -6.41
N GLN A 2 -5.45 17.36 -5.87
CA GLN A 2 -6.85 17.60 -5.48
C GLN A 2 -7.85 17.36 -6.61
N LYS A 3 -7.69 18.06 -7.74
CA LYS A 3 -8.50 17.86 -8.94
C LYS A 3 -8.45 16.42 -9.44
N ALA A 4 -7.27 15.78 -9.42
CA ALA A 4 -7.13 14.39 -9.85
C ALA A 4 -7.91 13.40 -8.97
N ILE A 5 -7.99 13.62 -7.66
CA ILE A 5 -8.79 12.78 -6.73
C ILE A 5 -10.28 12.92 -7.05
N LEU A 6 -10.76 14.15 -7.26
CA LEU A 6 -12.14 14.38 -7.69
C LEU A 6 -12.41 13.82 -9.09
N ALA A 7 -11.43 13.91 -10.00
CA ALA A 7 -11.52 13.33 -11.33
C ALA A 7 -11.74 11.82 -11.27
N VAL A 8 -11.10 11.10 -10.35
CA VAL A 8 -11.35 9.66 -10.15
C VAL A 8 -12.82 9.41 -9.81
N LEU A 9 -13.39 10.12 -8.83
CA LEU A 9 -14.79 9.93 -8.45
C LEU A 9 -15.74 10.18 -9.62
N TYR A 10 -15.62 11.35 -10.29
CA TYR A 10 -16.52 11.71 -11.39
C TYR A 10 -16.32 10.81 -12.61
N HIS A 11 -15.10 10.32 -12.85
CA HIS A 11 -14.83 9.35 -13.91
C HIS A 11 -15.41 7.97 -13.60
N SER A 12 -15.49 7.58 -12.32
CA SER A 12 -16.05 6.31 -11.86
C SER A 12 -17.58 6.25 -11.85
N VAL A 13 -18.28 7.39 -11.93
CA VAL A 13 -19.76 7.45 -11.90
C VAL A 13 -20.33 7.60 -13.33
N MET A 14 -21.43 6.90 -13.61
CA MET A 14 -22.21 6.98 -14.86
C MET A 14 -23.03 8.27 -14.93
N LEU A 15 -22.37 9.41 -15.11
CA LEU A 15 -23.06 10.68 -15.40
C LEU A 15 -23.40 10.78 -16.89
N SER A 16 -24.61 11.26 -17.20
CA SER A 16 -25.09 11.45 -18.57
C SER A 16 -24.39 12.60 -19.29
N ASP A 17 -24.05 13.67 -18.57
CA ASP A 17 -23.30 14.79 -19.10
C ASP A 17 -21.79 14.55 -19.00
N ASN A 18 -21.16 14.33 -20.16
CA ASN A 18 -19.71 14.14 -20.25
C ASN A 18 -18.91 15.37 -19.79
N ASN A 19 -19.44 16.59 -19.94
CA ASN A 19 -18.75 17.79 -19.46
C ASN A 19 -18.67 17.79 -17.94
N VAL A 20 -19.75 17.41 -17.25
CA VAL A 20 -19.77 17.27 -15.79
C VAL A 20 -18.90 16.09 -15.34
N ARG A 21 -18.97 14.97 -16.06
CA ARG A 21 -18.21 13.76 -15.76
C ARG A 21 -16.69 13.97 -15.84
N HIS A 22 -16.24 14.76 -16.80
CA HIS A 22 -14.83 14.99 -17.07
C HIS A 22 -14.34 16.37 -16.58
N GLN A 23 -15.14 17.10 -15.80
CA GLN A 23 -14.83 18.47 -15.38
C GLN A 23 -13.51 18.62 -14.59
N TYR A 24 -13.09 17.56 -13.88
CA TYR A 24 -11.86 17.56 -13.08
C TYR A 24 -10.69 16.85 -13.77
N CYS A 25 -10.93 16.23 -14.93
CA CYS A 25 -9.87 15.57 -15.71
C CYS A 25 -8.89 16.62 -16.25
N PRO A 26 -7.59 16.27 -16.37
CA PRO A 26 -6.61 17.16 -16.98
C PRO A 26 -6.95 17.37 -18.47
N ASP A 27 -6.68 18.57 -18.99
CA ASP A 27 -6.85 18.91 -20.40
C ASP A 27 -5.58 18.61 -21.21
N GLY A 28 -5.72 18.47 -22.53
CA GLY A 28 -4.61 18.35 -23.47
C GLY A 28 -4.30 16.92 -23.93
N ILE A 29 -3.38 16.81 -24.88
CA ILE A 29 -3.01 15.57 -25.59
C ILE A 29 -2.37 14.54 -24.65
N GLU A 30 -1.69 15.00 -23.61
CA GLU A 30 -1.08 14.18 -22.55
C GLU A 30 -2.08 13.76 -21.46
N SER A 31 -3.37 14.10 -21.60
CA SER A 31 -4.37 13.71 -20.63
C SER A 31 -4.61 12.21 -20.65
N TRP A 32 -4.57 11.58 -19.48
CA TRP A 32 -5.02 10.19 -19.32
C TRP A 32 -6.51 10.01 -19.68
N CYS A 33 -7.30 11.08 -19.63
CA CYS A 33 -8.72 11.05 -19.98
C CYS A 33 -8.89 11.16 -21.50
N ALA A 34 -9.38 10.10 -22.13
CA ALA A 34 -9.56 10.05 -23.57
C ALA A 34 -10.58 11.10 -24.09
N PHE A 35 -11.61 11.43 -23.32
CA PHE A 35 -12.57 12.50 -23.66
C PHE A 35 -11.94 13.89 -23.68
N LYS A 36 -10.99 14.16 -22.77
CA LYS A 36 -10.26 15.44 -22.75
C LYS A 36 -9.19 15.53 -23.83
N ARG A 37 -8.71 14.39 -24.35
CA ARG A 37 -7.82 14.34 -25.52
C ARG A 37 -8.58 14.60 -26.82
N ASP A 38 -9.74 13.98 -26.97
CA ASP A 38 -10.58 14.13 -28.15
C ASP A 38 -12.08 14.07 -27.76
N PRO A 39 -12.75 15.24 -27.67
CA PRO A 39 -14.16 15.32 -27.35
C PRO A 39 -15.09 14.76 -28.44
N THR A 40 -14.59 14.60 -29.67
CA THR A 40 -15.39 14.13 -30.81
C THR A 40 -15.53 12.62 -30.84
N LYS A 41 -14.68 11.91 -30.10
CA LYS A 41 -14.68 10.46 -30.02
C LYS A 41 -15.79 9.95 -29.11
N ILE A 42 -16.60 9.03 -29.62
CA ILE A 42 -17.67 8.39 -28.83
C ILE A 42 -17.05 7.30 -27.95
N PHE A 43 -17.11 7.48 -26.64
CA PHE A 43 -16.65 6.48 -25.67
C PHE A 43 -17.82 5.64 -25.17
N LYS A 44 -17.73 4.31 -25.34
CA LYS A 44 -18.73 3.39 -24.78
C LYS A 44 -18.67 3.43 -23.25
N THR A 45 -19.82 3.54 -22.61
CA THR A 45 -19.96 3.38 -21.16
C THR A 45 -19.49 1.99 -20.77
N GLN A 46 -18.48 1.94 -19.91
CA GLN A 46 -17.97 0.68 -19.37
C GLN A 46 -18.91 0.13 -18.29
N PRO A 47 -19.03 -1.21 -18.16
CA PRO A 47 -19.94 -1.85 -17.21
C PRO A 47 -19.57 -1.64 -15.73
N HIS A 48 -18.36 -1.13 -15.43
CA HIS A 48 -17.82 -1.00 -14.07
C HIS A 48 -18.04 0.39 -13.43
N HIS A 49 -18.86 1.26 -14.02
CA HIS A 49 -19.16 2.55 -13.42
C HIS A 49 -20.30 2.47 -12.40
N LEU A 50 -20.19 3.29 -11.37
CA LEU A 50 -21.17 3.42 -10.29
C LEU A 50 -22.41 4.21 -10.75
N GLN A 51 -23.56 3.87 -10.17
CA GLN A 51 -24.79 4.63 -10.38
C GLN A 51 -24.67 6.07 -9.83
N PRO A 52 -25.31 7.07 -10.45
CA PRO A 52 -25.27 8.48 -10.02
C PRO A 52 -25.60 8.71 -8.54
N VAL A 53 -26.49 7.89 -7.97
CA VAL A 53 -26.88 7.97 -6.55
C VAL A 53 -25.68 7.89 -5.60
N PHE A 54 -24.62 7.17 -5.97
CA PHE A 54 -23.42 7.03 -5.13
C PHE A 54 -22.56 8.30 -5.09
N LEU A 55 -22.74 9.22 -6.03
CA LEU A 55 -21.96 10.46 -6.06
C LEU A 55 -22.19 11.28 -4.79
N GLU A 56 -23.43 11.40 -4.35
CA GLU A 56 -23.80 12.15 -3.14
C GLU A 56 -23.15 11.58 -1.88
N PHE A 57 -23.11 10.24 -1.75
CA PHE A 57 -22.50 9.57 -0.61
C PHE A 57 -20.96 9.60 -0.63
N LEU A 58 -20.36 9.51 -1.82
CA LEU A 58 -18.91 9.45 -1.97
C LEU A 58 -18.26 10.83 -2.02
N LEU A 59 -18.96 11.86 -2.49
CA LEU A 59 -18.40 13.20 -2.65
C LEU A 59 -17.81 13.76 -1.34
N PRO A 60 -18.47 13.69 -0.17
CA PRO A 60 -17.89 14.13 1.10
C PRO A 60 -16.58 13.39 1.45
N ILE A 61 -16.50 12.09 1.14
CA ILE A 61 -15.31 11.28 1.37
C ILE A 61 -14.17 11.76 0.46
N PHE A 62 -14.44 11.92 -0.84
CA PHE A 62 -13.42 12.38 -1.79
C PHE A 62 -13.00 13.83 -1.56
N GLN A 63 -13.91 14.71 -1.15
CA GLN A 63 -13.60 16.07 -0.72
C GLN A 63 -12.63 16.06 0.47
N ARG A 64 -12.92 15.24 1.49
CA ARG A 64 -12.00 15.04 2.61
C ARG A 64 -10.65 14.46 2.17
N LEU A 65 -10.64 13.52 1.22
CA LEU A 65 -9.39 12.98 0.65
C LEU A 65 -8.60 14.04 -0.14
N SER A 66 -9.29 15.03 -0.71
CA SER A 66 -8.69 16.15 -1.42
C SER A 66 -8.23 17.32 -0.51
N ASP A 67 -8.42 17.22 0.81
CA ASP A 67 -7.98 18.23 1.77
C ASP A 67 -6.47 18.49 1.63
N PRO A 68 -6.03 19.73 1.37
CA PRO A 68 -4.61 20.05 1.23
C PRO A 68 -3.77 19.69 2.47
N VAL A 69 -4.35 19.76 3.67
CA VAL A 69 -3.69 19.37 4.92
C VAL A 69 -3.43 17.87 4.94
N LEU A 70 -4.40 17.06 4.50
CA LEU A 70 -4.25 15.61 4.38
C LEU A 70 -3.21 15.25 3.30
N LEU A 71 -3.31 15.87 2.12
CA LEU A 71 -2.39 15.61 1.01
C LEU A 71 -0.95 15.97 1.31
N ARG A 72 -0.70 17.04 2.09
CA ARG A 72 0.66 17.38 2.57
C ARG A 72 1.28 16.24 3.39
N ARG A 73 0.48 15.46 4.11
CA ARG A 73 0.97 14.28 4.85
C ARG A 73 1.39 13.15 3.90
N CYS A 74 0.73 13.01 2.75
CA CYS A 74 1.07 11.99 1.75
C CYS A 74 2.39 12.30 1.02
N LEU A 75 2.79 13.57 0.89
CA LEU A 75 4.03 13.96 0.20
C LEU A 75 5.30 13.37 0.83
N ALA A 76 5.30 13.20 2.16
CA ALA A 76 6.45 12.69 2.89
C ALA A 76 6.54 11.14 2.90
N GLY A 77 5.59 10.44 2.26
CA GLY A 77 5.56 8.98 2.22
C GLY A 77 5.49 8.35 3.61
N TYR A 78 4.72 8.95 4.53
CA TYR A 78 4.51 8.33 5.84
C TYR A 78 3.77 7.01 5.62
N THR A 79 4.36 5.91 6.10
CA THR A 79 3.67 4.61 6.11
C THR A 79 2.52 4.68 7.11
N GLN A 80 1.34 4.24 6.68
CA GLN A 80 0.10 4.32 7.46
C GLN A 80 0.08 3.35 8.67
N ASN A 81 1.08 2.48 8.80
CA ASN A 81 1.06 1.40 9.77
C ASN A 81 1.77 1.75 11.08
N GLN A 82 1.10 2.52 11.95
CA GLN A 82 1.58 2.76 13.32
C GLN A 82 1.74 1.47 14.15
N ASN A 83 1.04 0.40 13.75
CA ASN A 83 1.02 -0.87 14.47
C ASN A 83 2.24 -1.75 14.19
N GLU A 84 3.15 -1.38 13.26
CA GLU A 84 4.37 -2.16 13.00
C GLU A 84 5.23 -2.30 14.25
N SER A 85 5.26 -1.26 15.10
CA SER A 85 6.05 -1.30 16.33
C SER A 85 5.55 -2.38 17.30
N LEU A 86 4.24 -2.50 17.50
CA LEU A 86 3.63 -3.55 18.32
C LEU A 86 3.79 -4.93 17.67
N ASN A 87 3.49 -5.04 16.38
CA ASN A 87 3.60 -6.29 15.63
C ASN A 87 5.03 -6.85 15.65
N SER A 88 6.04 -5.97 15.57
CA SER A 88 7.44 -6.39 15.68
C SER A 88 7.77 -7.03 17.03
N LEU A 89 7.19 -6.52 18.13
CA LEU A 89 7.38 -7.10 19.46
C LEU A 89 6.62 -8.43 19.62
N VAL A 90 5.45 -8.56 18.99
CA VAL A 90 4.71 -9.84 18.98
C VAL A 90 5.55 -10.89 18.26
N TRP A 91 6.07 -10.57 17.08
CA TRP A 91 6.88 -11.50 16.29
C TRP A 91 8.24 -11.83 16.93
N LEU A 92 8.78 -10.94 17.76
CA LEU A 92 9.97 -11.24 18.56
C LEU A 92 9.70 -12.36 19.57
N ARG A 93 8.48 -12.44 20.13
CA ARG A 93 8.08 -13.48 21.09
C ARG A 93 7.52 -14.74 20.42
N ALA A 94 6.77 -14.56 19.34
CA ALA A 94 6.15 -15.62 18.56
C ALA A 94 6.56 -15.45 17.08
N PRO A 95 7.76 -15.91 16.70
CA PRO A 95 8.24 -15.78 15.34
C PRO A 95 7.34 -16.54 14.36
N LYS A 96 7.01 -15.91 13.24
CA LYS A 96 6.08 -16.47 12.23
C LYS A 96 6.51 -17.83 11.67
N HIS A 97 7.81 -18.06 11.57
CA HIS A 97 8.37 -19.31 11.05
C HIS A 97 8.35 -20.48 12.06
N LYS A 98 7.92 -20.23 13.31
CA LYS A 98 7.80 -21.27 14.33
C LYS A 98 6.33 -21.47 14.68
N HIS A 99 5.87 -22.71 14.55
CA HIS A 99 4.55 -23.07 15.02
C HIS A 99 4.46 -22.95 16.55
N ARG A 100 3.35 -22.39 17.05
CA ARG A 100 3.07 -22.16 18.47
C ARG A 100 1.57 -22.40 18.68
N GLY A 101 1.20 -23.07 19.77
CA GLY A 101 -0.21 -23.24 20.12
C GLY A 101 -0.90 -21.91 20.41
N ALA A 102 -2.23 -21.86 20.21
CA ALA A 102 -3.04 -20.65 20.34
C ALA A 102 -2.80 -19.92 21.68
N ARG A 103 -2.76 -20.67 22.80
CA ARG A 103 -2.53 -20.11 24.14
C ARG A 103 -1.16 -19.45 24.30
N SER A 104 -0.12 -19.98 23.63
CA SER A 104 1.22 -19.39 23.65
C SER A 104 1.27 -18.06 22.89
N ILE A 105 0.53 -17.98 21.78
CA ILE A 105 0.40 -16.76 20.98
C ILE A 105 -0.36 -15.70 21.78
N GLU A 106 -1.48 -16.07 22.40
CA GLU A 106 -2.27 -15.18 23.26
C GLU A 106 -1.42 -14.58 24.38
N LEU A 107 -0.67 -15.41 25.11
CA LEU A 107 0.24 -14.94 26.16
C LEU A 107 1.33 -14.02 25.60
N ALA A 108 1.90 -14.34 24.44
CA ALA A 108 2.90 -13.51 23.79
C ALA A 108 2.35 -12.12 23.43
N VAL A 109 1.11 -12.04 22.97
CA VAL A 109 0.41 -10.78 22.67
C VAL A 109 0.16 -9.99 23.96
N ILE A 110 -0.38 -10.60 25.01
CA ILE A 110 -0.64 -9.95 26.30
C ILE A 110 0.65 -9.36 26.89
N LEU A 111 1.72 -10.16 26.95
CA LEU A 111 3.02 -9.70 27.45
C LEU A 111 3.63 -8.60 26.57
N THR A 112 3.36 -8.63 25.27
CA THR A 112 3.81 -7.58 24.34
C THR A 112 3.06 -6.27 24.59
N ILE A 113 1.75 -6.32 24.76
CA ILE A 113 0.93 -5.13 25.09
C ILE A 113 1.39 -4.52 26.41
N LEU A 114 1.65 -5.36 27.41
CA LEU A 114 2.20 -4.92 28.69
C LEU A 114 3.56 -4.23 28.53
N GLN A 115 4.47 -4.84 27.77
CA GLN A 115 5.78 -4.24 27.51
C GLN A 115 5.69 -2.93 26.72
N PHE A 116 4.79 -2.88 25.73
CA PHE A 116 4.62 -1.70 24.88
C PHE A 116 4.10 -0.52 25.70
N SER A 117 3.07 -0.76 26.51
CA SER A 117 2.42 0.26 27.34
C SER A 117 3.28 0.68 28.54
N LYS A 118 3.69 -0.26 29.40
CA LYS A 118 4.34 0.04 30.69
C LYS A 118 5.85 -0.21 30.71
N GLY A 119 6.42 -0.79 29.65
CA GLY A 119 7.83 -1.17 29.60
C GLY A 119 8.09 -2.62 29.99
N SER A 120 9.30 -3.10 29.73
CA SER A 120 9.78 -4.46 30.00
C SER A 120 9.72 -4.82 31.47
N SER A 121 9.90 -3.85 32.37
CA SER A 121 9.87 -4.07 33.83
C SER A 121 8.46 -4.34 34.37
N ALA A 122 7.41 -4.01 33.61
CA ALA A 122 6.03 -4.20 34.06
C ALA A 122 5.65 -5.66 34.30
N LYS A 123 6.34 -6.61 33.63
CA LYS A 123 6.14 -8.05 33.87
C LYS A 123 6.52 -8.47 35.29
N HIS A 124 7.36 -7.72 35.99
CA HIS A 124 7.79 -8.04 37.36
C HIS A 124 6.60 -8.04 38.35
N GLY A 125 5.62 -7.16 38.14
CA GLY A 125 4.40 -7.15 38.96
C GLY A 125 3.53 -8.40 38.76
N ILE A 126 3.51 -8.95 37.55
CA ILE A 126 2.83 -10.23 37.26
C ILE A 126 3.59 -11.38 37.89
N MET A 127 4.91 -11.40 37.72
CA MET A 127 5.81 -12.39 38.31
C MET A 127 5.66 -12.47 39.84
N ALA A 128 5.61 -11.34 40.53
CA ALA A 128 5.37 -11.28 41.97
C ALA A 128 4.00 -11.87 42.36
N ARG A 129 2.93 -11.56 41.62
CA ARG A 129 1.58 -12.13 41.86
C ARG A 129 1.50 -13.63 41.62
N LEU A 130 2.36 -14.16 40.75
CA LEU A 130 2.47 -15.60 40.47
C LEU A 130 3.41 -16.31 41.47
N ASN A 131 3.92 -15.62 42.49
CA ASN A 131 4.92 -16.14 43.44
C ASN A 131 6.22 -16.62 42.78
N ILE A 132 6.59 -16.01 41.65
CA ILE A 132 7.85 -16.27 40.94
C ILE A 132 8.60 -14.94 40.84
N PRO A 133 9.27 -14.47 41.91
CA PRO A 133 9.94 -13.18 41.89
C PRO A 133 11.02 -13.12 40.80
N PRO A 134 11.20 -11.97 40.13
CA PRO A 134 12.27 -11.82 39.15
C PRO A 134 13.65 -11.87 39.83
N GLY A 135 14.56 -12.68 39.30
CA GLY A 135 15.95 -12.66 39.74
C GLY A 135 16.69 -11.39 39.30
N ASP A 136 17.84 -11.12 39.89
CA ASP A 136 18.62 -9.88 39.71
C ASP A 136 18.94 -9.57 38.24
N PHE A 137 19.35 -10.59 37.47
CA PHE A 137 19.61 -10.44 36.04
C PHE A 137 18.36 -10.03 35.25
N SER A 138 17.18 -10.49 35.66
CA SER A 138 15.91 -10.10 35.03
C SER A 138 15.52 -8.66 35.33
N LEU A 139 15.79 -8.20 36.56
CA LEU A 139 15.60 -6.81 36.97
C LEU A 139 16.49 -5.88 36.16
N VAL A 140 17.80 -6.16 36.15
CA VAL A 140 18.80 -5.39 35.41
C VAL A 140 18.50 -5.39 33.91
N GLY A 141 18.23 -6.56 33.33
CA GLY A 141 17.94 -6.69 31.91
C GLY A 141 16.68 -5.93 31.47
N SER A 142 15.64 -5.90 32.30
CA SER A 142 14.42 -5.13 32.01
C SER A 142 14.66 -3.63 32.13
N ALA A 143 15.42 -3.18 33.14
CA ALA A 143 15.79 -1.78 33.30
C ALA A 143 16.62 -1.26 32.12
N ILE A 144 17.60 -2.04 31.64
CA ILE A 144 18.41 -1.69 30.46
C ILE A 144 17.52 -1.56 29.22
N LYS A 145 16.59 -2.50 29.00
CA LYS A 145 15.65 -2.45 27.88
C LYS A 145 14.77 -1.20 27.92
N ASP A 146 14.25 -0.86 29.10
CA ASP A 146 13.40 0.32 29.28
C ASP A 146 14.19 1.63 29.08
N LYS A 147 15.41 1.72 29.63
CA LYS A 147 16.33 2.85 29.38
C LYS A 147 16.64 3.01 27.90
N THR A 148 16.94 1.91 27.21
CA THR A 148 17.24 1.90 25.78
C THR A 148 16.04 2.34 24.95
N ARG A 149 14.84 1.85 25.29
CA ARG A 149 13.58 2.26 24.65
C ARG A 149 13.36 3.77 24.78
N ILE A 150 13.50 4.31 25.99
CA ILE A 150 13.30 5.75 26.26
C ILE A 150 14.34 6.58 25.50
N ASN A 151 15.62 6.20 25.55
CA ASN A 151 16.69 6.91 24.84
C ASN A 151 16.48 6.89 23.32
N LYS A 152 16.04 5.75 22.77
CA LYS A 152 15.68 5.63 21.36
C LYS A 152 14.51 6.55 21.01
N ALA A 153 13.47 6.60 21.85
CA ALA A 153 12.32 7.49 21.64
C ALA A 153 12.75 8.96 21.61
N LYS A 154 13.50 9.42 22.64
CA LYS A 154 14.06 10.78 22.71
C LYS A 154 14.91 11.12 21.47
N ARG A 155 15.78 10.20 21.06
CA ARG A 155 16.61 10.36 19.86
C ARG A 155 15.77 10.43 18.58
N VAL A 156 14.70 9.65 18.48
CA VAL A 156 13.82 9.64 17.31
C VAL A 156 12.98 10.91 17.24
N GLU A 157 12.55 11.46 18.37
CA GLU A 157 11.76 12.68 18.49
C GLU A 157 12.57 13.95 18.16
N ALA A 158 13.89 13.93 18.41
CA ALA A 158 14.78 15.05 18.08
C ALA A 158 14.58 15.60 16.66
N ALA A 159 14.38 16.91 16.54
CA ALA A 159 14.01 17.58 15.30
C ALA A 159 15.02 17.33 14.17
N GLU A 160 16.32 17.32 14.49
CA GLU A 160 17.39 16.98 13.54
C GLU A 160 17.23 15.58 12.95
N MET A 161 16.88 14.61 13.80
CA MET A 161 16.69 13.23 13.39
C MET A 161 15.43 13.08 12.54
N LYS A 162 14.38 13.86 12.81
CA LYS A 162 13.18 13.93 11.96
C LYS A 162 13.51 14.49 10.58
N LYS A 163 14.20 15.64 10.51
CA LYS A 163 14.66 16.25 9.24
C LYS A 163 15.56 15.31 8.44
N ARG A 164 16.50 14.62 9.12
CA ARG A 164 17.39 13.63 8.48
C ARG A 164 16.61 12.46 7.87
N ARG A 165 15.58 11.96 8.56
CA ARG A 165 14.71 10.90 8.03
C ARG A 165 13.92 11.36 6.80
N GLU A 166 13.38 12.58 6.84
CA GLU A 166 12.66 13.18 5.70
C GLU A 166 13.59 13.32 4.49
N LYS A 167 14.80 13.86 4.66
CA LYS A 167 15.80 13.98 3.58
C LYS A 167 16.16 12.61 2.98
N LYS A 168 16.39 11.60 3.82
CA LYS A 168 16.71 10.24 3.36
C LYS A 168 15.55 9.60 2.57
N ARG A 169 14.31 9.80 3.00
CA ARG A 169 13.11 9.33 2.29
C ARG A 169 12.95 10.01 0.94
N GLN A 170 13.08 11.34 0.89
CA GLN A 170 13.04 12.10 -0.36
C GLN A 170 14.14 11.65 -1.34
N GLY A 171 15.36 11.42 -0.83
CA GLY A 171 16.46 10.90 -1.66
C GLY A 171 16.16 9.52 -2.26
N LYS A 172 15.60 8.59 -1.47
CA LYS A 172 15.16 7.28 -1.98
C LYS A 172 14.07 7.41 -3.04
N LYS A 173 13.06 8.25 -2.79
CA LYS A 173 11.96 8.48 -3.75
C LYS A 173 12.48 9.02 -5.07
N LYS A 174 13.38 10.01 -5.04
CA LYS A 174 14.01 10.55 -6.25
C LYS A 174 14.80 9.49 -7.01
N LEU A 175 15.55 8.63 -6.31
CA LEU A 175 16.30 7.55 -6.94
C LEU A 175 15.36 6.54 -7.62
N GLU A 176 14.25 6.21 -6.97
CA GLU A 176 13.23 5.30 -7.52
C GLU A 176 12.51 5.91 -8.72
N GLU A 177 12.21 7.22 -8.70
CA GLU A 177 11.69 7.96 -9.85
C GLU A 177 12.69 7.95 -11.02
N LEU A 178 13.99 8.10 -10.76
CA LEU A 178 15.03 8.02 -11.78
C LEU A 178 15.13 6.61 -12.39
N TRP A 179 15.04 5.56 -11.56
CA TRP A 179 14.99 4.18 -12.04
C TRP A 179 13.77 3.93 -12.93
N GLN A 180 12.58 4.39 -12.51
CA GLN A 180 11.37 4.30 -13.32
C GLN A 180 11.50 5.05 -14.67
N GLN A 181 12.15 6.20 -14.67
CA GLN A 181 12.43 6.94 -15.91
C GLN A 181 13.42 6.22 -16.83
N GLN A 182 14.44 5.54 -16.26
CA GLN A 182 15.40 4.75 -17.04
C GLN A 182 14.80 3.46 -17.59
N GLU A 183 13.97 2.77 -16.80
CA GLU A 183 13.30 1.51 -17.20
C GLU A 183 12.21 1.75 -18.25
N GLY A 184 11.60 2.94 -18.27
CA GLY A 184 10.49 3.26 -19.17
C GLY A 184 9.22 2.48 -18.82
N VAL A 185 8.26 2.38 -19.76
CA VAL A 185 7.01 1.64 -19.54
C VAL A 185 7.29 0.14 -19.64
N SER A 186 7.55 -0.52 -18.51
CA SER A 186 7.76 -1.98 -18.47
C SER A 186 6.46 -2.79 -18.49
N TYR A 187 5.31 -2.18 -18.18
CA TYR A 187 4.01 -2.83 -18.20
C TYR A 187 2.92 -1.84 -18.59
N GLU A 188 2.22 -2.13 -19.69
CA GLU A 188 1.02 -1.40 -20.12
C GLU A 188 -0.18 -2.35 -20.18
N SER A 189 -1.37 -1.82 -19.86
CA SER A 189 -2.60 -2.59 -19.93
C SER A 189 -2.92 -2.94 -21.39
N GLY A 190 -2.76 -4.22 -21.76
CA GLY A 190 -3.01 -4.72 -23.12
C GLY A 190 -1.75 -4.99 -23.94
N GLY A 191 -0.56 -4.54 -23.51
CA GLY A 191 0.68 -4.67 -24.29
C GLY A 191 1.22 -6.09 -24.45
N PHE A 192 0.67 -7.06 -23.72
CA PHE A 192 1.02 -8.48 -23.88
C PHE A 192 0.18 -9.20 -24.95
N ASN A 193 -0.89 -8.57 -25.45
CA ASN A 193 -1.78 -9.17 -26.45
C ASN A 193 -1.33 -8.91 -27.91
N GLU A 194 -0.25 -8.14 -28.12
CA GLU A 194 0.34 -7.84 -29.44
C GLU A 194 1.58 -8.69 -29.73
N LEU A 195 1.62 -9.94 -29.26
CA LEU A 195 2.57 -10.89 -29.82
C LEU A 195 2.05 -11.29 -31.20
N ASP A 196 2.54 -10.61 -32.24
CA ASP A 196 2.40 -11.05 -33.63
C ASP A 196 2.83 -12.51 -33.72
N ILE A 197 1.85 -13.40 -33.85
CA ILE A 197 2.11 -14.80 -34.17
C ILE A 197 2.74 -14.77 -35.56
N PRO A 198 4.01 -15.20 -35.75
CA PRO A 198 4.59 -15.25 -37.07
C PRO A 198 3.71 -16.19 -37.89
N SER A 199 3.12 -15.68 -38.97
CA SER A 199 2.32 -16.48 -39.88
C SER A 199 3.18 -17.63 -40.38
N THR A 200 2.98 -18.83 -39.83
CA THR A 200 3.65 -20.04 -40.31
C THR A 200 3.19 -20.26 -41.74
N SER A 201 4.12 -20.07 -42.68
CA SER A 201 3.96 -20.40 -44.10
C SER A 201 3.40 -21.82 -44.24
N ALA A 202 2.29 -21.93 -44.98
CA ALA A 202 1.60 -23.18 -45.25
C ALA A 202 2.55 -24.26 -45.81
N GLN A 203 2.82 -25.29 -45.01
CA GLN A 203 3.37 -26.55 -45.51
C GLN A 203 2.21 -27.39 -46.05
N THR A 204 2.14 -27.48 -47.38
CA THR A 204 1.28 -28.41 -48.11
C THR A 204 1.61 -29.85 -47.70
N SER A 205 0.70 -30.51 -46.98
CA SER A 205 0.79 -31.94 -46.67
C SER A 205 -0.02 -32.76 -47.68
N ALA A 206 0.68 -33.61 -48.41
CA ALA A 206 0.11 -34.53 -49.39
C ALA A 206 -0.79 -35.59 -48.73
N LYS A 207 -2.06 -35.64 -49.13
CA LYS A 207 -3.02 -36.70 -48.75
C LYS A 207 -2.63 -38.03 -49.39
N LYS A 208 -2.10 -38.97 -48.60
CA LYS A 208 -2.00 -40.39 -48.95
C LYS A 208 -3.41 -41.01 -48.92
N LYS A 209 -3.98 -41.33 -50.08
CA LYS A 209 -5.23 -42.09 -50.23
C LYS A 209 -5.04 -43.52 -49.70
N LYS A 210 -5.75 -43.90 -48.63
CA LYS A 210 -5.98 -45.31 -48.26
C LYS A 210 -7.03 -45.89 -49.22
N LYS A 211 -6.64 -46.88 -50.03
CA LYS A 211 -7.55 -47.75 -50.78
C LYS A 211 -8.16 -48.76 -49.81
N THR A 212 -9.49 -48.82 -49.77
CA THR A 212 -10.24 -49.98 -49.30
C THR A 212 -11.05 -50.48 -50.50
N SER A 213 -10.68 -51.64 -51.02
CA SER A 213 -11.49 -52.44 -51.93
C SER A 213 -11.94 -53.69 -51.18
N HIS A 214 -13.16 -54.13 -51.50
CA HIS A 214 -13.90 -55.29 -51.02
C HIS A 214 -13.07 -56.52 -50.64
#